data_AF-A0A957HZK0-F1
#
_entry.id   AF-A0A957HZK0-F1
#
_cell.length_a   1.000
_cell.length_b   1.000
_cell.length_c   1.000
_cell.angle_alpha   90.00
_cell.angle_beta   90.00
_cell.angle_gamma   90.00
#
_symmetry.space_group_name_H-M   'P 1'
#
loop_
_entity.id
_entity.type
_entity.pdbx_description
1 polymer ?
#
loop_
_entity_poly.entity_id
_entity_poly.type
_entity_poly.pdbx_seq_one_letter_code
_entity_poly.pdbx_strand_id
1 'polypeptide(L)'
;WQQFNYTFYVVYEPSQEDLVMSIVPPELQEWQSMWEYTAELARQEAAKDPDDVFAWFNLGVSLTRIAERTGDAALYEEAALNFDKARDIGLPPRALYYEHRPLMAYLRSGRIDDVLELTDALLETTGGPWIEEIHWYRGHALAAQGKLTLAAESYRLALEVNPNFYPAQLSLDWVNSELNGGG
;
A
#
# COMPACT_ATOMS: atom_id res chain seq x y z
N TRP A 1 -0.27 -18.76 -7.17
CA TRP A 1 -0.06 -17.35 -7.57
C TRP A 1 -0.85 -16.35 -6.74
N GLN A 2 -1.87 -16.78 -6.00
CA GLN A 2 -2.70 -15.91 -5.14
C GLN A 2 -1.89 -14.98 -4.23
N GLN A 3 -0.83 -15.44 -3.57
CA GLN A 3 0.03 -14.59 -2.73
C GLN A 3 0.67 -13.37 -3.44
N PHE A 4 0.58 -13.30 -4.78
CA PHE A 4 1.04 -12.19 -5.62
C PHE A 4 -0.13 -11.52 -6.38
N ASN A 5 -1.35 -11.65 -5.86
CA ASN A 5 -2.60 -11.15 -6.46
C ASN A 5 -2.79 -11.53 -7.94
N TYR A 6 -2.35 -12.74 -8.31
CA TYR A 6 -2.39 -13.24 -9.69
C TYR A 6 -1.69 -12.35 -10.73
N THR A 7 -0.76 -11.50 -10.28
CA THR A 7 -0.02 -10.56 -11.15
C THR A 7 0.82 -11.32 -12.19
N PHE A 8 0.76 -10.88 -13.44
CA PHE A 8 1.63 -11.33 -14.52
C PHE A 8 2.05 -10.15 -15.40
N TYR A 9 3.15 -10.33 -16.13
CA TYR A 9 3.61 -9.39 -17.15
C TYR A 9 3.53 -10.05 -18.50
N VAL A 10 2.98 -9.35 -19.49
CA VAL A 10 2.98 -9.79 -20.88
C VAL A 10 4.06 -9.00 -21.62
N VAL A 11 5.03 -9.72 -22.19
CA VAL A 11 6.13 -9.13 -22.96
C VAL A 11 6.01 -9.60 -24.39
N TYR A 12 5.83 -8.67 -25.32
CA TYR A 12 5.61 -8.94 -26.73
C TYR A 12 6.20 -7.83 -27.60
N GLU A 13 6.50 -8.13 -28.86
CA GLU A 13 6.88 -7.11 -29.83
C GLU A 13 5.66 -6.26 -30.20
N PRO A 14 5.79 -4.94 -30.48
CA PRO A 14 4.66 -4.11 -30.87
C PRO A 14 3.83 -4.66 -32.04
N SER A 15 4.44 -5.44 -32.93
CA SER A 15 3.78 -6.12 -34.06
C SER A 15 2.81 -7.24 -33.64
N GLN A 16 2.89 -7.71 -32.40
CA GLN A 16 2.10 -8.82 -31.84
C GLN A 16 0.95 -8.33 -30.95
N GLU A 17 0.76 -7.01 -30.80
CA GLU A 17 -0.21 -6.43 -29.87
C GLU A 17 -1.62 -6.95 -30.09
N ASP A 18 -2.14 -6.90 -31.31
CA ASP A 18 -3.48 -7.38 -31.64
C ASP A 18 -3.67 -8.87 -31.29
N LEU A 19 -2.63 -9.69 -31.51
CA LEU A 19 -2.66 -11.10 -31.16
C LEU A 19 -2.69 -11.28 -29.64
N VAL A 20 -1.86 -10.56 -28.90
CA VAL A 20 -1.83 -10.62 -27.43
C VAL A 20 -3.15 -10.17 -26.84
N MET A 21 -3.70 -9.05 -27.31
CA MET A 21 -4.99 -8.53 -26.85
C MET A 21 -6.15 -9.46 -27.23
N SER A 22 -6.00 -10.32 -28.24
CA SER A 22 -6.99 -11.39 -28.52
C SER A 22 -6.94 -12.56 -27.53
N ILE A 23 -5.83 -12.72 -26.80
CA ILE A 23 -5.60 -13.82 -25.85
C ILE A 23 -5.90 -13.37 -24.41
N VAL A 24 -5.51 -12.15 -24.05
CA VAL A 24 -5.74 -11.60 -22.71
C VAL A 24 -7.24 -11.39 -22.49
N PRO A 25 -7.83 -11.93 -21.40
CA PRO A 25 -9.24 -11.70 -21.08
C PRO A 25 -9.59 -10.21 -21.09
N PRO A 26 -10.74 -9.80 -21.67
CA PRO A 26 -11.12 -8.38 -21.76
C PRO A 26 -11.09 -7.64 -20.43
N GLU A 27 -11.44 -8.32 -19.33
CA GLU A 27 -11.43 -7.77 -17.98
C GLU A 27 -10.03 -7.36 -17.53
N LEU A 28 -8.98 -7.99 -18.04
CA LEU A 28 -7.59 -7.75 -17.69
C LEU A 28 -6.87 -6.78 -18.63
N GLN A 29 -7.55 -6.27 -19.66
CA GLN A 29 -6.94 -5.40 -20.66
C GLN A 29 -6.84 -3.95 -20.20
N GLU A 30 -7.85 -3.46 -19.47
CA GLU A 30 -7.88 -2.10 -18.96
C GLU A 30 -7.55 -2.07 -17.47
N TRP A 31 -6.83 -1.03 -17.04
CA TRP A 31 -6.38 -0.90 -15.65
C TRP A 31 -7.55 -1.01 -14.65
N GLN A 32 -8.67 -0.34 -14.93
CA GLN A 32 -9.78 -0.27 -13.98
C GLN A 32 -10.52 -1.60 -13.90
N SER A 33 -10.89 -2.17 -15.05
CA SER A 33 -11.58 -3.46 -15.08
C SER A 33 -10.72 -4.58 -14.47
N MET A 34 -9.39 -4.50 -14.61
CA MET A 34 -8.48 -5.48 -14.05
C MET A 34 -8.53 -5.47 -12.51
N TRP A 35 -8.47 -4.28 -11.90
CA TRP A 35 -8.54 -4.17 -10.44
C TRP A 35 -9.94 -4.48 -9.89
N GLU A 36 -11.00 -4.13 -10.61
CA GLU A 36 -12.37 -4.51 -10.24
C GLU A 36 -12.57 -6.04 -10.32
N TYR A 37 -12.07 -6.67 -11.38
CA TYR A 37 -12.12 -8.13 -11.56
C TYR A 37 -11.33 -8.86 -10.48
N THR A 38 -10.10 -8.42 -10.19
CA THR A 38 -9.26 -9.05 -9.15
C THR A 38 -9.84 -8.84 -7.75
N ALA A 39 -10.44 -7.68 -7.47
CA ALA A 39 -11.16 -7.45 -6.21
C ALA A 39 -12.34 -8.42 -6.07
N GLU A 40 -13.14 -8.61 -7.12
CA GLU A 40 -14.28 -9.54 -7.08
C GLU A 40 -13.83 -11.00 -6.93
N LEU A 41 -12.77 -11.41 -7.63
CA LEU A 41 -12.17 -12.73 -7.45
C LEU A 41 -11.73 -12.95 -5.99
N ALA A 42 -10.98 -12.01 -5.42
CA ALA A 42 -10.51 -12.09 -4.04
C ALA A 42 -11.68 -12.10 -3.04
N ARG A 43 -12.76 -11.36 -3.31
CA ARG A 43 -13.99 -11.36 -2.51
C ARG A 43 -14.67 -12.73 -2.51
N GLN A 44 -14.74 -13.38 -3.67
CA GLN A 44 -15.30 -14.73 -3.80
C GLN A 44 -14.43 -15.78 -3.10
N GLU A 45 -13.11 -15.66 -3.20
CA GLU A 45 -12.16 -16.53 -2.49
C GLU A 45 -12.34 -16.39 -0.97
N ALA A 46 -12.37 -15.17 -0.45
CA ALA A 46 -12.57 -14.88 0.97
C ALA A 46 -13.95 -15.34 1.48
N ALA A 47 -14.99 -15.27 0.65
CA ALA A 47 -16.32 -15.79 1.00
C ALA A 47 -16.36 -17.33 1.04
N LYS A 48 -15.56 -17.98 0.19
CA LYS A 48 -15.46 -19.45 0.12
C LYS A 48 -14.59 -20.01 1.24
N ASP A 49 -13.51 -19.32 1.57
CA ASP A 49 -12.58 -19.65 2.65
C ASP A 49 -12.28 -18.41 3.49
N PRO A 50 -13.04 -18.17 4.58
CA PRO A 50 -12.86 -17.01 5.44
C PRO A 50 -11.51 -16.94 6.18
N ASP A 51 -10.76 -18.05 6.21
CA ASP A 51 -9.41 -18.13 6.80
C ASP A 51 -8.31 -17.97 5.75
N ASP A 52 -8.66 -17.70 4.48
CA ASP A 52 -7.70 -17.42 3.43
C ASP A 52 -7.10 -16.01 3.59
N VAL A 53 -5.92 -15.97 4.20
CA VAL A 53 -5.19 -14.74 4.47
C VAL A 53 -4.88 -13.92 3.21
N PHE A 54 -4.63 -14.59 2.07
CA PHE A 54 -4.25 -13.91 0.83
C PHE A 54 -5.46 -13.40 0.06
N ALA A 55 -6.62 -14.04 0.17
CA ALA A 55 -7.86 -13.51 -0.39
C ALA A 55 -8.21 -12.14 0.23
N TRP A 56 -8.19 -12.04 1.56
CA TRP A 56 -8.42 -10.77 2.26
C TRP A 56 -7.35 -9.72 1.94
N PHE A 57 -6.08 -10.12 1.94
CA PHE A 57 -4.97 -9.23 1.61
C PHE A 57 -5.07 -8.69 0.17
N ASN A 58 -5.34 -9.55 -0.80
CA ASN A 58 -5.48 -9.17 -2.20
C ASN A 58 -6.68 -8.26 -2.44
N LEU A 59 -7.80 -8.52 -1.77
CA LEU A 59 -8.97 -7.65 -1.83
C LEU A 59 -8.60 -6.24 -1.34
N GLY A 60 -7.90 -6.13 -0.20
CA GLY A 60 -7.39 -4.85 0.29
C GLY A 60 -6.44 -4.15 -0.71
N VAL A 61 -5.53 -4.89 -1.34
CA VAL A 61 -4.61 -4.36 -2.37
C VAL A 61 -5.38 -3.81 -3.57
N SER A 62 -6.32 -4.59 -4.12
CA SER A 62 -7.10 -4.19 -5.30
C SER A 62 -7.99 -2.98 -5.00
N LEU A 63 -8.65 -2.94 -3.84
CA LEU A 63 -9.46 -1.78 -3.43
C LEU A 63 -8.60 -0.53 -3.24
N THR A 64 -7.42 -0.65 -2.63
CA THR A 64 -6.49 0.47 -2.45
C THR A 64 -6.01 1.02 -3.79
N ARG A 65 -5.71 0.15 -4.77
CA ARG A 65 -5.34 0.55 -6.14
C ARG A 65 -6.44 1.36 -6.79
N ILE A 66 -7.70 0.90 -6.71
CA ILE A 66 -8.86 1.61 -7.25
C ILE A 66 -8.99 2.98 -6.56
N ALA A 67 -8.95 3.01 -5.23
CA ALA A 67 -9.05 4.23 -4.41
C ALA A 67 -7.96 5.27 -4.74
N GLU A 68 -6.73 4.82 -5.01
CA GLU A 68 -5.60 5.68 -5.40
C GLU A 68 -5.89 6.44 -6.70
N ARG A 69 -6.50 5.78 -7.69
CA ARG A 69 -6.82 6.40 -8.97
C ARG A 69 -8.12 7.20 -8.95
N THR A 70 -9.15 6.71 -8.27
CA THR A 70 -10.47 7.35 -8.27
C THR A 70 -10.59 8.46 -7.23
N GLY A 71 -9.77 8.43 -6.18
CA GLY A 71 -9.89 9.31 -5.03
C GLY A 71 -11.05 8.94 -4.08
N ASP A 72 -11.64 7.76 -4.22
CA ASP A 72 -12.76 7.32 -3.39
C ASP A 72 -12.28 6.92 -1.98
N ALA A 73 -12.69 7.71 -0.98
CA ALA A 73 -12.32 7.50 0.41
C ALA A 73 -12.92 6.21 1.00
N ALA A 74 -14.12 5.82 0.57
CA ALA A 74 -14.81 4.63 1.10
C ALA A 74 -14.06 3.35 0.74
N LEU A 75 -13.37 3.33 -0.41
CA LEU A 75 -12.55 2.19 -0.82
C LEU A 75 -11.29 2.03 0.05
N TYR A 76 -10.72 3.12 0.59
CA TYR A 76 -9.63 3.01 1.57
C TYR A 76 -10.13 2.44 2.90
N GLU A 77 -11.32 2.84 3.34
CA GLU A 77 -11.95 2.28 4.56
C GLU A 77 -12.25 0.78 4.39
N GLU A 78 -12.83 0.37 3.27
CA GLU A 78 -13.06 -1.05 2.97
C GLU A 78 -11.73 -1.81 2.89
N ALA A 79 -10.71 -1.26 2.20
CA ALA A 79 -9.40 -1.88 2.12
C ALA A 79 -8.77 -2.08 3.50
N ALA A 80 -8.86 -1.08 4.39
CA ALA A 80 -8.34 -1.16 5.75
C ALA A 80 -8.97 -2.33 6.54
N LEU A 81 -10.28 -2.53 6.43
CA LEU A 81 -10.98 -3.65 7.08
C LEU A 81 -10.52 -5.01 6.56
N ASN A 82 -10.26 -5.11 5.25
CA ASN A 82 -9.74 -6.33 4.64
C ASN A 82 -8.29 -6.62 5.08
N PHE A 83 -7.46 -5.58 5.24
CA PHE A 83 -6.12 -5.73 5.79
C PHE A 83 -6.12 -6.12 7.26
N ASP A 84 -7.04 -5.57 8.08
CA ASP A 84 -7.23 -6.02 9.46
C ASP A 84 -7.54 -7.51 9.49
N LYS A 85 -8.51 -7.96 8.67
CA LYS A 85 -8.90 -9.37 8.61
C LYS A 85 -7.73 -10.27 8.21
N ALA A 86 -6.93 -9.88 7.22
CA ALA A 86 -5.72 -10.61 6.85
C ALA A 86 -4.70 -10.67 7.99
N ARG A 87 -4.48 -9.56 8.71
CA ARG A 87 -3.55 -9.50 9.85
C ARG A 87 -4.04 -10.36 11.03
N ASP A 88 -5.33 -10.33 11.33
CA ASP A 88 -5.96 -11.12 12.41
C ASP A 88 -5.82 -12.63 12.18
N ILE A 89 -5.87 -13.07 10.92
CA ILE A 89 -5.64 -14.48 10.54
C ILE A 89 -4.16 -14.87 10.68
N GLY A 90 -3.25 -13.92 10.45
CA GLY A 90 -1.81 -14.14 10.57
C GLY A 90 -1.02 -13.85 9.29
N LEU A 91 -1.32 -12.75 8.60
CA LEU A 91 -0.53 -12.28 7.46
C LEU A 91 0.96 -12.18 7.85
N PRO A 92 1.87 -12.88 7.14
CA PRO A 92 3.28 -12.79 7.42
C PRO A 92 3.80 -11.35 7.24
N PRO A 93 4.55 -10.76 8.20
CA PRO A 93 5.05 -9.38 8.08
C PRO A 93 5.83 -9.10 6.79
N ARG A 94 6.55 -10.12 6.28
CA ARG A 94 7.29 -10.05 5.03
C ARG A 94 6.43 -9.73 3.79
N ALA A 95 5.12 -9.95 3.83
CA ALA A 95 4.23 -9.53 2.74
C ALA A 95 4.28 -8.01 2.55
N LEU A 96 4.46 -7.27 3.65
CA LEU A 96 4.52 -5.82 3.67
C LEU A 96 5.88 -5.27 3.25
N TYR A 97 6.88 -6.15 3.06
CA TYR A 97 8.15 -5.72 2.48
C TYR A 97 8.04 -5.38 0.99
N TYR A 98 7.03 -5.92 0.32
CA TYR A 98 6.81 -5.76 -1.11
C TYR A 98 5.53 -4.97 -1.40
N GLU A 99 4.73 -4.68 -0.38
CA GLU A 99 3.42 -4.08 -0.53
C GLU A 99 3.09 -3.16 0.65
N HIS A 100 3.27 -1.85 0.43
CA HIS A 100 3.03 -0.81 1.42
C HIS A 100 1.56 -0.35 1.46
N ARG A 101 0.68 -0.85 0.58
CA ARG A 101 -0.73 -0.45 0.51
C ARG A 101 -1.52 -0.55 1.83
N PRO A 102 -1.24 -1.47 2.76
CA PRO A 102 -1.88 -1.43 4.08
C PRO A 102 -1.62 -0.12 4.84
N LEU A 103 -0.37 0.36 4.83
CA LEU A 103 -0.03 1.65 5.44
C LEU A 103 -0.73 2.81 4.73
N MET A 104 -0.85 2.74 3.40
CA MET A 104 -1.59 3.72 2.62
C MET A 104 -3.07 3.73 2.97
N ALA A 105 -3.72 2.57 3.01
CA ALA A 105 -5.14 2.45 3.31
C ALA A 105 -5.45 2.99 4.71
N TYR A 106 -4.68 2.59 5.73
CA TYR A 106 -4.83 3.10 7.09
C TYR A 106 -4.62 4.61 7.16
N LEU A 107 -3.58 5.15 6.52
CA LEU A 107 -3.33 6.59 6.52
C LEU A 107 -4.48 7.36 5.86
N ARG A 108 -4.95 6.89 4.69
CA ARG A 108 -5.99 7.57 3.90
C ARG A 108 -7.39 7.42 4.49
N SER A 109 -7.63 6.38 5.29
CA SER A 109 -8.85 6.23 6.09
C SER A 109 -8.77 6.92 7.46
N GLY A 110 -7.71 7.70 7.74
CA GLY A 110 -7.54 8.42 9.01
C GLY A 110 -7.20 7.54 10.22
N ARG A 111 -6.84 6.27 9.99
CA ARG A 111 -6.43 5.30 11.01
C ARG A 111 -4.96 5.50 11.39
N ILE A 112 -4.67 6.68 11.94
CA ILE A 112 -3.30 7.14 12.20
C ILE A 112 -2.58 6.25 13.22
N ASP A 113 -3.27 5.80 14.26
CA ASP A 113 -2.67 4.93 15.28
C ASP A 113 -2.32 3.54 14.71
N ASP A 114 -3.13 3.01 13.80
CA ASP A 114 -2.84 1.74 13.11
C ASP A 114 -1.62 1.84 12.19
N VAL A 115 -1.38 3.00 11.56
CA VAL A 115 -0.14 3.26 10.80
C VAL A 115 1.07 3.22 11.74
N LEU A 116 1.00 3.90 12.88
CA LEU A 116 2.09 3.92 13.85
C LEU A 116 2.37 2.52 14.42
N GLU A 117 1.35 1.79 14.85
CA GLU A 117 1.49 0.42 15.36
C GLU A 117 2.09 -0.51 14.30
N LEU A 118 1.61 -0.45 13.07
CA LEU A 118 2.11 -1.31 12.00
C LEU A 118 3.56 -0.96 11.63
N THR A 119 3.90 0.33 11.57
CA THR A 119 5.29 0.74 11.30
C THR A 119 6.23 0.35 12.44
N ASP A 120 5.83 0.50 13.70
CA ASP A 120 6.63 0.06 14.84
C ASP A 120 6.87 -1.46 14.79
N ALA A 121 5.82 -2.26 14.55
CA ALA A 121 5.96 -3.71 14.39
C ALA A 121 6.86 -4.12 13.21
N LEU A 122 6.79 -3.40 12.08
CA LEU A 122 7.63 -3.69 10.93
C LEU A 122 9.09 -3.30 11.16
N LEU A 123 9.36 -2.19 11.86
CA LEU A 123 10.71 -1.75 12.22
C LEU A 123 11.40 -2.70 13.21
N GLU A 124 10.66 -3.52 13.95
CA GLU A 124 11.22 -4.58 14.78
C GLU A 124 11.63 -5.84 13.99
N THR A 125 11.20 -5.95 12.73
CA THR A 125 11.59 -7.07 11.87
C THR A 125 13.00 -6.89 11.30
N THR A 126 13.60 -7.98 10.80
CA THR A 126 14.93 -7.90 10.16
C THR A 126 14.93 -7.07 8.87
N GLY A 127 13.81 -7.02 8.14
CA GLY A 127 13.73 -6.37 6.83
C GLY A 127 13.18 -4.95 6.88
N GLY A 128 12.17 -4.70 7.72
CA GLY A 128 11.43 -3.44 7.73
C GLY A 128 12.27 -2.17 7.89
N PRO A 129 13.32 -2.12 8.74
CA PRO A 129 14.19 -0.95 8.85
C PRO A 129 14.85 -0.51 7.53
N TRP A 130 14.95 -1.40 6.55
CA TRP A 130 15.59 -1.17 5.25
C TRP A 130 14.59 -0.84 4.12
N ILE A 131 13.38 -0.41 4.48
CA ILE A 131 12.31 -0.07 3.52
C ILE A 131 11.90 1.38 3.78
N GLU A 132 12.15 2.24 2.79
CA GLU A 132 11.94 3.68 2.91
C GLU A 132 10.47 4.04 3.11
N GLU A 133 9.53 3.31 2.50
CA GLU A 133 8.09 3.57 2.65
C GLU A 133 7.62 3.44 4.10
N ILE A 134 8.19 2.53 4.89
CA ILE A 134 7.80 2.34 6.30
C ILE A 134 8.09 3.62 7.10
N HIS A 135 9.31 4.15 6.96
CA HIS A 135 9.68 5.40 7.60
C HIS A 135 8.87 6.58 7.07
N TRP A 136 8.58 6.60 5.77
CA TRP A 136 7.79 7.66 5.15
C TRP A 136 6.33 7.67 5.64
N TYR A 137 5.65 6.53 5.68
CA TYR A 137 4.29 6.44 6.22
C TYR A 137 4.25 6.76 7.72
N ARG A 138 5.27 6.34 8.48
CA ARG A 138 5.42 6.73 9.89
C ARG A 138 5.54 8.25 10.05
N GLY A 139 6.32 8.90 9.19
CA GLY A 139 6.44 10.35 9.14
C GLY A 139 5.10 11.04 8.88
N HIS A 140 4.31 10.54 7.92
CA HIS A 140 2.97 11.08 7.64
C HIS A 140 2.02 10.93 8.82
N ALA A 141 2.03 9.78 9.49
CA ALA A 141 1.21 9.55 10.68
C ALA A 141 1.60 10.48 11.83
N LEU A 142 2.90 10.68 12.07
CA LEU A 142 3.40 11.63 13.07
C LEU A 142 3.03 13.08 12.73
N ALA A 143 3.13 13.47 11.46
CA ALA A 143 2.75 14.80 11.01
C ALA A 143 1.24 15.04 11.21
N ALA A 144 0.39 14.04 10.94
CA ALA A 144 -1.04 14.09 11.21
C ALA A 144 -1.37 14.27 12.70
N GLN A 145 -0.50 13.81 13.61
CA GLN A 145 -0.59 14.06 15.05
C GLN A 145 0.04 15.41 15.49
N GLY A 146 0.49 16.25 14.55
CA GLY A 146 1.19 17.50 14.84
C GLY A 146 2.62 17.33 15.37
N LYS A 147 3.17 16.10 15.38
CA LYS A 147 4.51 15.78 15.87
C LYS A 147 5.56 16.04 14.79
N LEU A 148 5.63 17.28 14.31
CA LEU A 148 6.41 17.67 13.13
C LEU A 148 7.91 17.36 13.26
N THR A 149 8.53 17.57 14.42
CA THR A 149 9.96 17.23 14.62
C THR A 149 10.22 15.74 14.42
N LEU A 150 9.37 14.87 14.99
CA LEU A 150 9.49 13.42 14.82
C LEU A 150 9.18 13.01 13.38
N ALA A 151 8.22 13.67 12.71
CA ALA A 151 7.94 13.41 11.30
C ALA A 151 9.16 13.71 10.43
N ALA A 152 9.86 14.83 10.67
CA ALA A 152 11.09 15.19 9.97
C ALA A 152 12.21 14.15 10.21
N GLU A 153 12.33 13.61 11.42
CA GLU A 153 13.27 12.50 11.71
C GLU A 153 12.92 11.24 10.89
N SER A 154 11.64 10.83 10.88
CA SER A 154 11.19 9.69 10.07
C SER A 154 11.43 9.89 8.57
N TYR A 155 11.22 11.09 8.02
CA TYR A 155 11.54 11.34 6.61
C TYR A 155 13.05 11.33 6.32
N ARG A 156 13.89 11.77 7.25
CA ARG A 156 15.34 11.64 7.12
C ARG A 156 15.77 10.16 7.12
N LEU A 157 15.19 9.34 7.99
CA LEU A 157 15.45 7.89 7.98
C LEU A 157 15.03 7.23 6.66
N ALA A 158 13.90 7.64 6.06
CA ALA A 158 13.51 7.17 4.73
C ALA A 158 14.58 7.51 3.66
N LEU A 159 15.16 8.71 3.72
CA LEU A 159 16.23 9.15 2.82
C LEU A 159 17.60 8.52 3.14
N GLU A 160 17.84 8.09 4.38
CA GLU A 160 19.04 7.30 4.72
C GLU A 160 18.97 5.90 4.10
N VAL A 161 17.77 5.29 4.08
CA VAL A 161 17.53 4.01 3.40
C VAL A 161 17.65 4.18 1.87
N ASN A 162 16.98 5.19 1.31
CA ASN A 162 17.01 5.48 -0.12
C ASN A 162 17.15 7.00 -0.37
N PRO A 163 18.37 7.50 -0.65
CA PRO A 163 18.61 8.92 -0.90
C PRO A 163 17.87 9.50 -2.10
N ASN A 164 17.37 8.66 -3.01
CA ASN A 164 16.62 9.06 -4.19
C ASN A 164 15.09 8.95 -3.99
N PHE A 165 14.62 8.66 -2.78
CA PHE A 165 13.20 8.57 -2.47
C PHE A 165 12.56 9.96 -2.38
N TYR A 166 12.31 10.55 -3.55
CA TYR A 166 11.77 11.90 -3.72
C TYR A 166 10.49 12.20 -2.89
N PRO A 167 9.54 11.26 -2.69
CA PRO A 167 8.40 11.51 -1.80
C PRO A 167 8.81 11.89 -0.37
N ALA A 168 9.87 11.30 0.19
CA ALA A 168 10.35 11.67 1.52
C ALA A 168 11.04 13.03 1.53
N GLN A 169 11.79 13.39 0.48
CA GLN A 169 12.39 14.73 0.38
C GLN A 169 11.31 15.81 0.35
N LEU A 170 10.27 15.64 -0.47
CA LEU A 170 9.13 16.57 -0.50
C LEU A 170 8.44 16.70 0.86
N SER A 171 8.26 15.57 1.56
CA SER A 171 7.60 15.56 2.87
C SER A 171 8.46 16.23 3.95
N LEU A 172 9.78 16.04 3.89
CA LEU A 172 10.75 16.69 4.76
C LEU A 172 10.81 18.20 4.53
N ASP A 173 10.83 18.64 3.27
CA ASP A 173 10.84 20.05 2.91
C ASP A 173 9.59 20.76 3.40
N TRP A 174 8.42 20.13 3.22
CA TRP A 174 7.15 20.62 3.75
C TRP A 174 7.21 20.76 5.27
N VAL A 175 7.55 19.70 6.02
CA VAL A 175 7.61 19.76 7.49
C VAL A 175 8.60 20.80 7.99
N ASN A 176 9.77 20.94 7.35
CA ASN A 176 10.75 21.96 7.75
C ASN A 176 10.21 23.39 7.51
N SER A 177 9.42 23.61 6.46
CA SER A 177 8.78 24.90 6.23
C SER A 177 7.76 25.25 7.33
N GLU A 178 6.95 24.28 7.76
CA GLU A 178 5.99 24.44 8.86
C GLU A 178 6.70 24.74 10.19
N LEU A 179 7.78 24.03 10.50
CA LEU A 179 8.59 24.23 11.71
C LEU A 179 9.26 25.62 11.74
N ASN A 180 9.71 26.13 10.59
CA ASN A 180 10.38 27.43 10.49
C ASN A 180 9.40 28.61 10.36
N GLY A 181 8.17 28.36 9.88
CA GLY A 181 7.13 29.38 9.69
C GLY A 181 6.23 29.61 10.90
N GLY A 182 6.24 28.70 11.89
CA GLY A 182 5.42 28.76 13.11
C GLY A 182 5.99 29.61 14.26
N GLY A 183 6.86 30.58 13.98
CA GLY A 183 7.53 31.46 14.97
C GLY A 183 6.90 32.84 15.10
#